data_AF-A0A8D8Z9C5-F1
#
_entry.id   AF-A0A8D8Z9C5-F1
#
_cell.length_a   1.000
_cell.length_b   1.000
_cell.length_c   1.000
_cell.angle_alpha   90.00
_cell.angle_beta   90.00
_cell.angle_gamma   90.00
#
_symmetry.space_group_name_H-M   'P 1'
#
loop_
_entity.id
_entity.type
_entity.pdbx_description
1 polymer ?
#
loop_
_entity_poly.entity_id
_entity_poly.type
_entity_poly.pdbx_seq_one_letter_code
_entity_poly.pdbx_strand_id
1 'polypeptide(L)'
;NIVCTVGLIPVTKTGNRQQRLATGNNNWQHCLFHRRRRASHTSFLSAKIHLKEKYEKLVEGQEPVESSLHRHLVEHLNSEIVLKTISDVSVAVEWLRSTYFFVRVLSNPSYYGFPPGLSSEELQIRLQGLCMRELNGLTRYNLITMNDGFDIQPTVNGLIMAKYCIGFNTMVAFTGIEGTEDMPALLQVFIRAQEFADVKLRMTEKGVLNYLNHNTGGEIIKYPMKGKIKTAPMKINWSPPISTSP
;
A
#
# COMPACT_ATOMS: atom_id res chain seq x y z
N ASN A 1 -15.34 28.16 20.18
CA ASN A 1 -13.99 28.53 19.69
C ASN A 1 -12.93 27.94 20.59
N ILE A 2 -12.47 26.72 20.28
CA ILE A 2 -11.27 26.14 20.91
C ILE A 2 -10.12 26.51 19.98
N VAL A 3 -9.27 27.43 20.41
CA VAL A 3 -8.02 27.76 19.72
C VAL A 3 -6.99 26.75 20.20
N CYS A 4 -6.68 25.75 19.37
CA CYS A 4 -5.51 24.89 19.60
C CYS A 4 -4.28 25.63 19.07
N THR A 5 -3.53 26.27 19.96
CA THR A 5 -2.25 26.88 19.61
C THR A 5 -1.19 25.76 19.60
N VAL A 6 -0.78 25.32 18.40
CA VAL A 6 0.34 24.39 18.24
C VAL A 6 1.62 25.19 18.19
N GLY A 7 2.44 25.09 19.25
CA GLY A 7 3.78 25.68 19.25
C GLY A 7 4.76 24.72 18.60
N LEU A 8 5.40 25.14 17.50
CA LEU A 8 6.47 24.39 16.86
C LEU A 8 7.83 24.88 17.41
N ILE A 9 8.53 24.03 18.17
CA ILE A 9 9.88 24.35 18.65
C ILE A 9 10.89 23.86 17.61
N PRO A 10 11.76 24.73 17.06
CA PRO A 10 12.87 24.29 16.23
C PRO A 10 13.89 23.54 17.09
N VAL A 11 14.27 22.32 16.68
CA VAL A 11 15.26 21.51 17.39
C VAL A 11 16.64 22.16 17.25
N THR A 12 17.02 22.96 18.23
CA THR A 12 18.41 23.34 18.47
C THR A 12 18.95 22.49 19.62
N LYS A 13 20.13 21.88 19.40
CA LYS A 13 20.76 20.94 20.34
C LYS A 13 21.00 21.63 21.69
N THR A 14 20.26 21.26 22.75
CA THR A 14 20.74 21.32 24.16
C THR A 14 19.76 20.64 25.13
N GLY A 15 20.31 19.80 26.01
CA GLY A 15 20.00 19.81 27.45
C GLY A 15 18.78 19.06 27.99
N ASN A 16 19.04 17.88 28.58
CA ASN A 16 18.30 17.18 29.63
C ASN A 16 16.99 17.79 30.15
N ARG A 17 15.85 17.34 29.59
CA ARG A 17 14.59 17.15 30.33
C ARG A 17 13.83 15.99 29.68
N GLN A 18 13.36 15.04 30.47
CA GLN A 18 12.55 13.92 30.00
C GLN A 18 11.24 14.44 29.38
N GLN A 19 11.24 14.65 28.07
CA GLN A 19 10.05 14.81 27.25
C GLN A 19 9.88 13.52 26.45
N ARG A 20 8.70 12.89 26.53
CA ARG A 20 8.37 11.75 25.67
C ARG A 20 8.33 12.23 24.22
N LEU A 21 9.41 11.96 23.52
CA LEU A 21 9.61 12.25 22.11
C LEU A 21 8.79 11.26 21.26
N ALA A 22 7.90 11.78 20.42
CA ALA A 22 7.26 10.99 19.38
C ALA A 22 7.99 11.24 18.06
N THR A 23 8.73 10.24 17.58
CA THR A 23 9.33 10.22 16.24
C THR A 23 8.61 9.14 15.42
N GLY A 24 7.72 9.54 14.50
CA GLY A 24 7.09 8.59 13.59
C GLY A 24 6.09 9.23 12.63
N ASN A 25 5.79 8.54 11.53
CA ASN A 25 4.86 8.99 10.47
C ASN A 25 3.39 9.09 10.92
N ASN A 26 3.08 8.81 12.19
CA ASN A 26 1.71 8.74 12.74
C ASN A 26 1.46 9.82 13.83
N ASN A 27 1.89 11.05 13.59
CA ASN A 27 1.90 12.14 14.59
C ASN A 27 0.50 12.58 15.11
N TRP A 28 -0.58 12.27 14.39
CA TRP A 28 -1.95 12.73 14.72
C TRP A 28 -2.60 11.98 15.88
N GLN A 29 -2.38 10.67 15.98
CA GLN A 29 -2.93 9.85 17.06
C GLN A 29 -2.39 10.28 18.44
N HIS A 30 -1.17 10.82 18.48
CA HIS A 30 -0.57 11.34 19.72
C HIS A 30 -1.12 12.70 20.17
N CYS A 31 -1.50 13.58 19.24
CA CYS A 31 -2.04 14.91 19.60
C CYS A 31 -3.46 14.83 20.18
N LEU A 32 -4.25 13.82 19.79
CA LEU A 32 -5.63 13.63 20.23
C LEU A 32 -5.78 12.86 21.57
N PHE A 33 -4.70 12.30 22.11
CA PHE A 33 -4.75 11.41 23.29
C PHE A 33 -4.96 12.14 24.63
N HIS A 34 -4.98 13.48 24.65
CA HIS A 34 -5.18 14.27 25.87
C HIS A 34 -6.56 14.92 25.90
N ARG A 35 -7.57 14.15 26.34
CA ARG A 35 -8.94 14.64 26.56
C ARG A 35 -9.26 14.69 28.06
N ARG A 36 -8.64 15.60 28.81
CA ARG A 36 -9.14 16.01 30.14
C ARG A 36 -9.89 17.33 30.00
N ARG A 37 -11.21 17.27 30.17
CA ARG A 37 -12.14 18.41 30.13
C ARG A 37 -11.74 19.47 31.18
N ARG A 38 -11.00 20.54 30.82
CA ARG A 38 -11.15 21.95 31.32
C ARG A 38 -9.96 22.93 31.18
N ALA A 39 -8.81 22.59 30.58
CA ALA A 39 -7.74 23.57 30.36
C ALA A 39 -7.42 23.73 28.86
N SER A 40 -6.91 24.90 28.45
CA SER A 40 -6.28 25.06 27.14
C SER A 40 -5.13 24.06 27.00
N HIS A 41 -5.11 23.29 25.92
CA HIS A 41 -4.09 22.26 25.70
C HIS A 41 -3.08 22.78 24.68
N THR A 42 -1.79 22.77 25.05
CA THR A 42 -0.68 23.09 24.16
C THR A 42 0.03 21.80 23.80
N SER A 43 0.10 21.49 22.50
CA SER A 43 0.81 20.34 21.95
C SER A 43 2.02 20.83 21.16
N PHE A 44 3.15 20.15 21.32
CA PHE A 44 4.38 20.43 20.59
C PHE A 44 4.62 19.37 19.52
N LEU A 45 4.85 19.80 18.28
CA LEU A 45 5.27 18.93 17.19
C LEU A 45 6.72 19.25 16.83
N SER A 46 7.58 18.23 16.88
CA SER A 46 8.99 18.34 16.46
C SER A 46 9.14 17.75 15.06
N ALA A 47 9.54 18.58 14.10
CA ALA A 47 9.70 18.19 12.69
C ALA A 47 10.93 18.83 12.05
N LYS A 48 11.36 18.31 10.90
CA LYS A 48 12.38 18.98 10.07
C LYS A 48 11.85 20.34 9.61
N ILE A 49 12.72 21.34 9.56
CA ILE A 49 12.34 22.74 9.25
C ILE A 49 11.55 22.84 7.94
N HIS A 50 11.96 22.13 6.88
CA HIS A 50 11.26 22.16 5.59
C HIS A 50 9.84 21.54 5.62
N LEU A 51 9.48 20.79 6.67
CA LEU A 51 8.13 20.25 6.84
C LEU A 51 7.23 21.16 7.67
N LYS A 52 7.77 22.25 8.22
CA LYS A 52 7.04 23.18 9.10
C LYS A 52 5.75 23.66 8.44
N GLU A 53 5.86 24.25 7.25
CA GLU A 53 4.73 24.83 6.52
C GLU A 53 3.65 23.77 6.20
N LYS A 54 4.08 22.55 5.83
CA LYS A 54 3.16 21.43 5.61
C LYS A 54 2.36 21.08 6.86
N TYR A 55 3.03 21.00 8.02
CA TYR A 55 2.34 20.67 9.26
C TYR A 55 1.44 21.80 9.75
N GLU A 56 1.83 23.07 9.56
CA GLU A 56 0.98 24.24 9.85
C GLU A 56 -0.32 24.20 9.03
N LYS A 57 -0.21 24.04 7.71
CA LYS A 57 -1.38 23.90 6.81
C LYS A 57 -2.27 22.72 7.20
N LEU A 58 -1.68 21.60 7.63
CA LEU A 58 -2.45 20.42 8.05
C LEU A 58 -3.20 20.69 9.37
N VAL A 59 -2.56 21.33 10.36
CA VAL A 59 -3.20 21.71 11.64
C VAL A 59 -4.33 22.71 11.40
N GLU A 60 -4.14 23.64 10.47
CA GLU A 60 -5.14 24.64 10.08
C GLU A 60 -6.27 24.08 9.19
N GLY A 61 -6.16 22.81 8.76
CA GLY A 61 -7.14 22.17 7.88
C GLY A 61 -7.12 22.71 6.44
N GLN A 62 -6.03 23.34 6.03
CA GLN A 62 -5.85 23.91 4.69
C GLN A 62 -5.31 22.91 3.67
N GLU A 63 -4.76 21.78 4.12
CA GLU A 63 -4.30 20.72 3.22
C GLU A 63 -5.50 19.92 2.67
N PRO A 64 -5.74 19.90 1.35
CA PRO A 64 -6.84 19.13 0.79
C PRO A 64 -6.58 17.63 0.97
N VAL A 65 -7.61 16.89 1.38
CA VAL A 65 -7.57 15.43 1.39
C VAL A 65 -7.71 14.94 -0.05
N GLU A 66 -6.81 14.05 -0.47
CA GLU A 66 -6.83 13.45 -1.80
C GLU A 66 -7.11 11.95 -1.72
N SER A 67 -7.71 11.38 -2.77
CA SER A 67 -8.00 9.96 -2.84
C SER A 67 -6.75 9.15 -3.17
N SER A 68 -6.61 7.99 -2.54
CA SER A 68 -5.56 7.00 -2.87
C SER A 68 -6.09 5.81 -3.68
N LEU A 69 -7.38 5.80 -4.06
CA LEU A 69 -8.02 4.67 -4.73
C LEU A 69 -7.31 4.29 -6.04
N HIS A 70 -6.89 5.29 -6.82
CA HIS A 70 -6.20 5.11 -8.10
C HIS A 70 -4.93 4.25 -8.03
N ARG A 71 -4.33 4.11 -6.85
CA ARG A 71 -3.10 3.31 -6.67
C ARG A 71 -3.37 1.81 -6.64
N HIS A 72 -4.59 1.41 -6.27
CA HIS A 72 -5.00 0.01 -6.11
C HIS A 72 -6.38 -0.24 -6.75
N LEU A 73 -6.70 0.49 -7.81
CA LEU A 73 -8.03 0.49 -8.42
C LEU A 73 -8.41 -0.91 -8.92
N VAL A 74 -7.45 -1.62 -9.50
CA VAL A 74 -7.63 -2.98 -10.02
C VAL A 74 -7.99 -3.98 -8.92
N GLU A 75 -7.37 -3.89 -7.74
CA GLU A 75 -7.69 -4.73 -6.58
C GLU A 75 -9.11 -4.45 -6.06
N HIS A 76 -9.51 -3.18 -6.01
CA HIS A 76 -10.84 -2.78 -5.57
C HIS A 76 -11.92 -3.25 -6.56
N LEU A 77 -11.71 -3.07 -7.87
CA LEU A 77 -12.62 -3.58 -8.90
C LEU A 77 -12.80 -5.09 -8.79
N ASN A 78 -11.70 -5.86 -8.68
CA ASN A 78 -11.78 -7.30 -8.50
C ASN A 78 -12.60 -7.69 -7.25
N SER A 79 -12.40 -6.97 -6.14
CA SER A 79 -13.13 -7.23 -4.89
C SER A 79 -14.64 -7.01 -5.05
N GLU A 80 -15.05 -5.92 -5.68
CA GLU A 80 -16.47 -5.60 -5.90
C GLU A 80 -17.14 -6.53 -6.92
N ILE A 81 -16.40 -7.02 -7.90
CA ILE A 81 -16.86 -8.08 -8.83
C ILE A 81 -17.07 -9.40 -8.07
N VAL A 82 -16.12 -9.79 -7.20
CA VAL A 82 -16.22 -11.00 -6.37
C VAL A 82 -17.40 -10.90 -5.39
N LEU A 83 -17.64 -9.71 -4.83
CA LEU A 83 -18.80 -9.43 -3.97
C LEU A 83 -20.13 -9.31 -4.73
N LYS A 84 -20.10 -9.36 -6.07
CA LYS A 84 -21.25 -9.19 -6.97
C LYS A 84 -21.92 -7.82 -6.89
N THR A 85 -21.21 -6.81 -6.40
CA THR A 85 -21.62 -5.40 -6.51
C THR A 85 -21.51 -4.92 -7.95
N ILE A 86 -20.46 -5.35 -8.65
CA ILE A 86 -20.25 -5.07 -10.07
C ILE A 86 -20.59 -6.32 -10.88
N SER A 87 -21.65 -6.23 -11.69
CA SER A 87 -22.13 -7.31 -12.57
C SER A 87 -21.68 -7.19 -14.01
N ASP A 88 -21.43 -5.97 -14.47
CA ASP A 88 -21.14 -5.66 -15.86
C ASP A 88 -20.29 -4.37 -15.96
N VAL A 89 -19.82 -4.07 -17.17
CA VAL A 89 -18.97 -2.90 -17.44
C VAL A 89 -19.66 -1.58 -17.07
N SER A 90 -20.96 -1.46 -17.33
CA SER A 90 -21.70 -0.21 -17.08
C SER A 90 -21.80 0.04 -15.57
N VAL A 91 -22.08 -1.01 -14.80
CA VAL A 91 -22.09 -0.95 -13.33
C VAL A 91 -20.70 -0.65 -12.77
N ALA A 92 -19.62 -1.17 -13.39
CA ALA A 92 -18.25 -0.85 -12.96
C ALA A 92 -17.92 0.65 -13.12
N VAL A 93 -18.35 1.25 -14.24
CA VAL A 93 -18.19 2.68 -14.49
C VAL A 93 -19.00 3.51 -13.50
N GLU A 94 -20.24 3.10 -13.21
CA GLU A 94 -21.08 3.80 -12.24
C GLU A 94 -20.53 3.68 -10.81
N TRP A 95 -20.01 2.51 -10.45
CA TRP A 95 -19.29 2.32 -9.19
C TRP A 95 -18.13 3.31 -9.09
N LEU A 96 -17.29 3.44 -10.14
CA LEU A 96 -16.18 4.39 -10.15
C LEU A 96 -16.67 5.84 -9.96
N ARG A 97 -17.78 6.23 -10.62
CA ARG A 97 -18.41 7.55 -10.49
C ARG A 97 -18.86 7.87 -9.07
N SER A 98 -19.31 6.85 -8.32
CA SER A 98 -19.74 7.01 -6.93
C SER A 98 -18.60 7.24 -5.93
N THR A 99 -17.34 7.07 -6.35
CA THR A 99 -16.19 7.13 -5.43
C THR A 99 -15.72 8.56 -5.14
N TYR A 100 -15.10 8.74 -3.97
CA TYR A 100 -14.39 9.98 -3.65
C TYR A 100 -13.27 10.31 -4.66
N PHE A 101 -12.67 9.29 -5.27
CA PHE A 101 -11.66 9.48 -6.32
C PHE A 101 -12.20 10.26 -7.51
N PHE A 102 -13.39 9.90 -8.00
CA PHE A 102 -14.02 10.59 -9.13
C PHE A 102 -14.23 12.08 -8.84
N VAL A 103 -14.78 12.41 -7.67
CA VAL A 103 -14.99 13.79 -7.22
C VAL A 103 -13.67 14.58 -7.18
N ARG A 104 -12.60 13.96 -6.67
CA ARG A 104 -11.29 14.61 -6.57
C ARG A 104 -10.60 14.78 -7.90
N VAL A 105 -10.76 13.86 -8.85
CA VAL A 105 -10.21 14.02 -10.20
C VAL A 105 -10.83 15.23 -10.90
N LEU A 106 -12.15 15.42 -10.79
CA LEU A 106 -12.80 16.59 -11.38
C LEU A 106 -12.38 17.91 -10.73
N SER A 107 -11.99 17.88 -9.46
CA SER A 107 -11.55 19.07 -8.70
C SER A 107 -10.07 19.40 -8.88
N ASN A 108 -9.20 18.38 -8.96
CA ASN A 108 -7.75 18.53 -9.04
C ASN A 108 -7.14 17.48 -9.99
N PRO A 109 -7.38 17.59 -11.31
CA PRO A 109 -6.97 16.56 -12.27
C PRO A 109 -5.45 16.36 -12.32
N SER A 110 -4.68 17.44 -12.17
CA SER A 110 -3.22 17.42 -12.25
C SER A 110 -2.57 16.58 -11.16
N TYR A 111 -3.17 16.48 -9.97
CA TYR A 111 -2.68 15.60 -8.90
C TYR A 111 -2.70 14.13 -9.30
N TYR A 112 -3.66 13.73 -10.13
CA TYR A 112 -3.82 12.36 -10.61
C TYR A 112 -3.14 12.12 -11.98
N GLY A 113 -2.32 13.07 -12.45
CA GLY A 113 -1.58 12.96 -13.71
C GLY A 113 -2.38 13.27 -14.98
N PHE A 114 -3.57 13.87 -14.85
CA PHE A 114 -4.31 14.35 -16.02
C PHE A 114 -3.77 15.70 -16.51
N PRO A 115 -3.69 15.92 -17.84
CA PRO A 115 -3.32 17.21 -18.42
C PRO A 115 -4.19 18.36 -17.91
N PRO A 116 -3.63 19.55 -17.72
CA PRO A 116 -4.40 20.74 -17.37
C PRO A 116 -5.31 21.17 -18.53
N GLY A 117 -6.41 21.86 -18.22
CA GLY A 117 -7.31 22.46 -19.22
C GLY A 117 -8.34 21.50 -19.83
N LEU A 118 -8.43 20.25 -19.37
CA LEU A 118 -9.50 19.34 -19.78
C LEU A 118 -10.85 19.78 -19.22
N SER A 119 -11.89 19.68 -20.04
CA SER A 119 -13.27 19.83 -19.61
C SER A 119 -13.70 18.67 -18.70
N SER A 120 -14.77 18.89 -17.93
CA SER A 120 -15.36 17.84 -17.10
C SER A 120 -15.75 16.61 -17.94
N GLU A 121 -16.29 16.81 -19.14
CA GLU A 121 -16.70 15.71 -20.03
C GLU A 121 -15.51 14.87 -20.48
N GLU A 122 -14.41 15.52 -20.89
CA GLU A 122 -13.18 14.82 -21.29
C GLU A 122 -12.56 14.02 -20.13
N LEU A 123 -12.60 14.55 -18.90
CA LEU A 123 -12.14 13.83 -17.72
C LEU A 123 -12.99 12.59 -17.45
N GLN A 124 -14.31 12.68 -17.61
CA GLN A 124 -15.20 11.53 -17.46
C GLN A 124 -14.92 10.45 -18.50
N ILE A 125 -14.70 10.82 -19.76
CA ILE A 125 -14.31 9.88 -20.82
C ILE A 125 -12.99 9.18 -20.46
N ARG A 126 -12.01 9.93 -19.95
CA ARG A 126 -10.73 9.34 -19.52
C ARG A 126 -10.87 8.41 -18.32
N LEU A 127 -11.77 8.71 -17.37
CA LEU A 127 -12.07 7.85 -16.23
C LEU A 127 -12.80 6.57 -16.64
N GLN A 128 -13.69 6.64 -17.62
CA GLN A 128 -14.29 5.45 -18.23
C GLN A 128 -13.23 4.59 -18.91
N GLY A 129 -12.33 5.20 -19.68
CA GLY A 129 -11.19 4.51 -20.29
C GLY A 129 -10.25 3.87 -19.28
N LEU A 130 -10.02 4.53 -18.14
CA LEU A 130 -9.28 3.98 -17.00
C LEU A 130 -9.97 2.72 -16.46
N CYS A 131 -11.28 2.78 -16.17
CA CYS A 131 -12.05 1.63 -15.68
C CYS A 131 -11.95 0.44 -16.64
N MET A 132 -12.19 0.69 -17.95
CA MET A 132 -12.11 -0.34 -18.98
C MET A 132 -10.71 -0.95 -19.08
N ARG A 133 -9.64 -0.14 -18.96
CA ARG A 133 -8.26 -0.63 -18.96
C ARG A 133 -8.00 -1.58 -17.79
N GLU A 134 -8.45 -1.24 -16.58
CA GLU A 134 -8.25 -2.10 -15.41
C GLU A 134 -9.05 -3.41 -15.54
N LEU A 135 -10.30 -3.36 -16.03
CA LEU A 135 -11.11 -4.56 -16.32
C LEU A 135 -10.43 -5.47 -17.35
N ASN A 136 -9.93 -4.91 -18.45
CA ASN A 136 -9.16 -5.66 -19.44
C ASN A 136 -7.89 -6.28 -18.84
N GLY A 137 -7.24 -5.58 -17.89
CA GLY A 137 -6.12 -6.10 -17.12
C GLY A 137 -6.51 -7.35 -16.30
N LEU A 138 -7.63 -7.30 -15.59
CA LEU A 138 -8.16 -8.45 -14.84
C LEU A 138 -8.49 -9.63 -15.77
N THR A 139 -9.10 -9.38 -16.93
CA THR A 139 -9.43 -10.44 -17.90
C THR A 139 -8.17 -11.07 -18.50
N ARG A 140 -7.16 -10.26 -18.83
CA ARG A 140 -5.89 -10.74 -19.40
C ARG A 140 -5.20 -11.78 -18.52
N TYR A 141 -5.27 -11.63 -17.20
CA TYR A 141 -4.66 -12.55 -16.25
C TYR A 141 -5.65 -13.56 -15.67
N ASN A 142 -6.80 -13.75 -16.34
CA ASN A 142 -7.82 -14.73 -15.97
C ASN A 142 -8.30 -14.56 -14.51
N LEU A 143 -8.42 -13.32 -14.04
CA LEU A 143 -8.99 -12.98 -12.72
C LEU A 143 -10.50 -12.76 -12.80
N ILE A 144 -10.98 -12.29 -13.94
CA ILE A 144 -12.40 -12.17 -14.29
C ILE A 144 -12.63 -12.69 -15.71
N THR A 145 -13.85 -13.09 -16.02
CA THR A 145 -14.31 -13.35 -17.39
C THR A 145 -15.29 -12.27 -17.80
N MET A 146 -15.17 -11.77 -19.04
CA MET A 146 -16.13 -10.85 -19.65
C MET A 146 -16.74 -11.52 -20.87
N ASN A 147 -18.07 -11.68 -20.88
CA ASN A 147 -18.79 -12.29 -22.00
C ASN A 147 -19.19 -11.22 -23.04
N ASP A 148 -19.65 -11.65 -24.23
CA ASP A 148 -20.08 -10.76 -25.32
C ASP A 148 -21.22 -9.79 -24.92
N GLY A 149 -21.99 -10.13 -23.88
CA GLY A 149 -23.01 -9.26 -23.29
C GLY A 149 -22.48 -8.20 -22.32
N PHE A 150 -21.16 -8.05 -22.18
CA PHE A 150 -20.49 -7.23 -21.16
C PHE A 150 -20.72 -7.68 -19.70
N ASP A 151 -21.30 -8.86 -19.51
CA ASP A 151 -21.43 -9.49 -18.20
C ASP A 151 -20.05 -9.90 -17.69
N ILE A 152 -19.79 -9.57 -16.43
CA ILE A 152 -18.54 -9.83 -15.74
C ILE A 152 -18.78 -10.90 -14.67
N GLN A 153 -17.91 -11.91 -14.64
CA GLN A 153 -17.92 -12.93 -13.57
C GLN A 153 -16.50 -13.12 -13.00
N PRO A 154 -16.37 -13.32 -11.67
CA PRO A 154 -15.08 -13.61 -11.06
C PRO A 154 -14.63 -15.04 -11.38
N THR A 155 -13.32 -15.23 -11.55
CA THR A 155 -12.72 -16.58 -11.62
C THR A 155 -12.27 -17.05 -10.23
N VAL A 156 -11.79 -18.29 -10.13
CA VAL A 156 -11.16 -18.81 -8.90
C VAL A 156 -9.94 -17.96 -8.53
N ASN A 157 -9.17 -17.48 -9.51
CA ASN A 157 -8.01 -16.62 -9.25
C ASN A 157 -8.45 -15.25 -8.71
N GLY A 158 -9.46 -14.62 -9.32
CA GLY A 158 -10.03 -13.37 -8.79
C GLY A 158 -10.57 -13.53 -7.37
N LEU A 159 -11.23 -14.66 -7.09
CA LEU A 159 -11.72 -15.00 -5.76
C LEU A 159 -10.58 -15.14 -4.74
N ILE A 160 -9.49 -15.84 -5.07
CA ILE A 160 -8.31 -15.99 -4.21
C ILE A 160 -7.69 -14.62 -3.92
N MET A 161 -7.53 -13.80 -4.96
CA MET A 161 -6.97 -12.46 -4.84
C MET A 161 -7.78 -11.59 -3.87
N ALA A 162 -9.11 -11.55 -4.02
CA ALA A 162 -9.99 -10.78 -3.15
C ALA A 162 -10.06 -11.36 -1.72
N LYS A 163 -10.17 -12.69 -1.59
CA LYS A 163 -10.32 -13.37 -0.30
C LYS A 163 -9.11 -13.19 0.61
N TYR A 164 -7.91 -13.21 0.04
CA TYR A 164 -6.66 -13.10 0.80
C TYR A 164 -6.00 -11.71 0.69
N CYS A 165 -6.68 -10.74 0.06
CA CYS A 165 -6.17 -9.38 -0.15
C CYS A 165 -4.78 -9.35 -0.79
N ILE A 166 -4.58 -10.18 -1.82
CA ILE A 166 -3.31 -10.26 -2.55
C ILE A 166 -3.27 -9.13 -3.58
N GLY A 167 -2.14 -8.44 -3.69
CA GLY A 167 -1.92 -7.38 -4.67
C GLY A 167 -1.96 -7.91 -6.10
N PHE A 168 -2.43 -7.10 -7.05
CA PHE A 168 -2.62 -7.54 -8.44
C PHE A 168 -1.33 -8.07 -9.05
N ASN A 169 -0.21 -7.36 -8.90
CA ASN A 169 1.08 -7.80 -9.48
C ASN A 169 1.59 -9.11 -8.85
N THR A 170 1.32 -9.33 -7.56
CA THR A 170 1.64 -10.59 -6.89
C THR A 170 0.80 -11.72 -7.44
N MET A 171 -0.50 -11.50 -7.62
CA MET A 171 -1.40 -12.50 -8.20
C MET A 171 -1.00 -12.84 -9.63
N VAL A 172 -0.64 -11.84 -10.44
CA VAL A 172 -0.09 -12.04 -11.79
C VAL A 172 1.14 -12.95 -11.76
N ALA A 173 2.07 -12.73 -10.83
CA ALA A 173 3.22 -13.61 -10.68
C ALA A 173 2.83 -15.05 -10.32
N PHE A 174 1.79 -15.23 -9.49
CA PHE A 174 1.27 -16.55 -9.12
C PHE A 174 0.54 -17.25 -10.27
N THR A 175 -0.13 -16.51 -11.16
CA THR A 175 -0.77 -17.11 -12.36
C THR A 175 0.23 -17.72 -13.35
N GLY A 176 1.52 -17.36 -13.25
CA GLY A 176 2.58 -17.95 -14.06
C GLY A 176 3.18 -19.25 -13.53
N ILE A 177 2.68 -19.77 -12.39
CA ILE A 177 3.14 -21.03 -11.79
C ILE A 177 2.38 -22.19 -12.46
N GLU A 178 3.10 -23.13 -13.06
CA GLU A 178 2.52 -24.29 -13.78
C GLU A 178 2.30 -25.51 -12.87
N GLY A 179 2.88 -25.51 -11.67
CA GLY A 179 2.82 -26.61 -10.70
C GLY A 179 3.94 -27.64 -10.86
N THR A 180 4.91 -27.37 -11.74
CA THR A 180 6.11 -28.20 -11.95
C THR A 180 7.34 -27.69 -11.18
N GLU A 181 7.20 -26.51 -10.56
CA GLU A 181 8.26 -25.81 -9.86
C GLU A 181 8.65 -26.47 -8.55
N ASP A 182 9.95 -26.45 -8.25
CA ASP A 182 10.47 -26.92 -6.98
C ASP A 182 10.24 -25.89 -5.85
N MET A 183 10.38 -26.35 -4.61
CA MET A 183 10.21 -25.49 -3.42
C MET A 183 11.10 -24.23 -3.46
N PRO A 184 12.40 -24.31 -3.86
CA PRO A 184 13.21 -23.10 -4.08
C PRO A 184 12.61 -22.13 -5.10
N ALA A 185 12.12 -22.59 -6.25
CA ALA A 185 11.52 -21.73 -7.27
C ALA A 185 10.22 -21.09 -6.76
N LEU A 186 9.35 -21.84 -6.09
CA LEU A 186 8.14 -21.30 -5.46
C LEU A 186 8.47 -20.22 -4.43
N LEU A 187 9.48 -20.46 -3.60
CA LEU A 187 9.95 -19.49 -2.62
C LEU A 187 10.48 -18.22 -3.29
N GLN A 188 11.18 -18.32 -4.44
CA GLN A 188 11.61 -17.16 -5.20
C GLN A 188 10.45 -16.31 -5.74
N VAL A 189 9.35 -16.94 -6.18
CA VAL A 189 8.15 -16.21 -6.61
C VAL A 189 7.52 -15.49 -5.42
N PHE A 190 7.39 -16.17 -4.27
CA PHE A 190 6.81 -15.61 -3.05
C PHE A 190 7.60 -14.39 -2.52
N ILE A 191 8.93 -14.48 -2.47
CA ILE A 191 9.79 -13.38 -1.97
C ILE A 191 9.65 -12.10 -2.80
N ARG A 192 9.28 -12.23 -4.08
CA ARG A 192 9.11 -11.10 -5.01
C ARG A 192 7.72 -10.46 -4.94
N ALA A 193 6.84 -10.97 -4.08
CA ALA A 193 5.51 -10.42 -3.88
C ALA A 193 5.58 -8.93 -3.51
N GLN A 194 4.65 -8.14 -4.04
CA GLN A 194 4.59 -6.69 -3.88
C GLN A 194 4.35 -6.27 -2.43
N GLU A 195 3.69 -7.12 -1.63
CA GLU A 195 3.42 -6.94 -0.21
C GLU A 195 4.71 -6.77 0.60
N PHE A 196 5.82 -7.27 0.08
CA PHE A 196 7.13 -7.15 0.69
C PHE A 196 7.92 -5.90 0.28
N ALA A 197 7.38 -5.04 -0.58
CA ALA A 197 8.08 -3.85 -1.08
C ALA A 197 8.52 -2.90 0.06
N ASP A 198 7.78 -2.85 1.17
CA ASP A 198 8.11 -2.02 2.33
C ASP A 198 9.17 -2.63 3.27
N VAL A 199 9.53 -3.89 3.07
CA VAL A 199 10.57 -4.56 3.85
C VAL A 199 11.92 -3.97 3.46
N LYS A 200 12.59 -3.32 4.42
CA LYS A 200 13.92 -2.76 4.26
C LYS A 200 14.96 -3.62 4.95
N LEU A 201 16.12 -3.79 4.31
CA LEU A 201 17.32 -4.36 4.93
C LEU A 201 18.08 -3.26 5.65
N ARG A 202 18.08 -3.27 6.99
CA ARG A 202 18.82 -2.26 7.77
C ARG A 202 20.27 -2.71 7.96
N MET A 203 21.18 -1.74 8.09
CA MET A 203 22.61 -2.01 8.25
C MET A 203 22.92 -2.84 9.50
N THR A 204 22.20 -2.59 10.60
CA THR A 204 22.35 -3.30 11.89
C THR A 204 21.98 -4.79 11.80
N GLU A 205 21.16 -5.18 10.82
CA GLU A 205 20.67 -6.55 10.66
C GLU A 205 21.65 -7.41 9.85
N LYS A 206 22.50 -6.80 9.02
CA LYS A 206 23.35 -7.50 8.06
C LYS A 206 24.32 -8.49 8.72
N GLY A 207 24.88 -8.14 9.89
CA GLY A 207 25.82 -9.01 10.61
C GLY A 207 25.14 -10.32 11.03
N VAL A 208 24.00 -10.19 11.72
CA VAL A 208 23.20 -11.32 12.20
C VAL A 208 22.68 -12.16 11.02
N LEU A 209 22.14 -11.53 9.99
CA LEU A 209 21.63 -12.24 8.81
C LEU A 209 22.73 -13.02 8.07
N ASN A 210 23.94 -12.45 7.92
CA ASN A 210 25.05 -13.17 7.30
C ASN A 210 25.57 -14.33 8.19
N TYR A 211 25.62 -14.14 9.51
CA TYR A 211 25.96 -15.21 10.44
C TYR A 211 25.01 -16.40 10.27
N LEU A 212 23.71 -16.12 10.22
CA LEU A 212 22.69 -17.14 10.03
C LEU A 212 22.76 -17.81 8.64
N ASN A 213 23.09 -17.05 7.58
CA ASN A 213 23.28 -17.59 6.23
C ASN A 213 24.50 -18.52 6.10
N HIS A 214 25.52 -18.32 6.93
CA HIS A 214 26.74 -19.14 6.94
C HIS A 214 26.64 -20.38 7.84
N ASN A 215 25.71 -20.42 8.80
CA ASN A 215 25.56 -21.54 9.72
C ASN A 215 24.68 -22.65 9.10
N THR A 216 25.23 -23.30 8.07
CA THR A 216 24.60 -24.32 7.21
C THR A 216 24.56 -25.72 7.82
N GLY A 217 24.14 -25.84 9.08
CA GLY A 217 23.81 -27.14 9.68
C GLY A 217 22.47 -27.72 9.22
N GLY A 218 21.73 -27.03 8.33
CA GLY A 218 20.36 -27.41 7.92
C GLY A 218 19.28 -27.14 8.98
N GLU A 219 19.67 -26.95 10.25
CA GLU A 219 18.76 -26.72 11.38
C GLU A 219 18.15 -25.31 11.45
N ILE A 220 18.73 -24.32 10.77
CA ILE A 220 18.32 -22.90 10.92
C ILE A 220 17.74 -22.31 9.63
N ILE A 221 18.36 -22.56 8.47
CA ILE A 221 17.90 -22.09 7.16
C ILE A 221 17.88 -23.27 6.20
N LYS A 222 16.71 -23.53 5.62
CA LYS A 222 16.52 -24.64 4.67
C LYS A 222 17.16 -24.38 3.29
N TYR A 223 17.18 -23.12 2.86
CA TYR A 223 17.71 -22.71 1.54
C TYR A 223 18.73 -21.57 1.68
N PRO A 224 20.01 -21.88 1.95
CA PRO A 224 21.06 -20.87 2.11
C PRO A 224 21.31 -20.12 0.80
N MET A 225 21.60 -18.83 0.90
CA MET A 225 21.86 -17.97 -0.25
C MET A 225 23.35 -17.88 -0.57
N LYS A 226 23.67 -17.75 -1.85
CA LYS A 226 25.05 -17.53 -2.31
C LYS A 226 25.52 -16.13 -1.90
N GLY A 227 26.61 -16.09 -1.11
CA GLY A 227 27.30 -14.86 -0.74
C GLY A 227 26.64 -14.08 0.39
N LYS A 228 27.03 -12.80 0.52
CA LYS A 228 26.54 -11.90 1.59
C LYS A 228 25.15 -11.34 1.26
N ILE A 229 24.30 -11.22 2.27
CA ILE A 229 22.97 -10.61 2.19
C ILE A 229 23.08 -9.12 1.92
N LYS A 230 22.55 -8.69 0.77
CA LYS A 230 22.64 -7.31 0.26
C LYS A 230 21.29 -6.66 -0.03
N THR A 231 20.24 -7.44 -0.28
CA THR A 231 18.94 -6.94 -0.74
C THR A 231 17.81 -7.32 0.22
N ALA A 232 16.68 -6.62 0.14
CA ALA A 232 15.49 -6.95 0.91
C ALA A 232 14.91 -8.34 0.56
N PRO A 233 14.83 -8.76 -0.73
CA PRO A 233 14.46 -10.14 -1.07
C PRO A 233 15.31 -11.20 -0.36
N MET A 234 16.62 -10.99 -0.24
CA MET A 234 17.49 -11.92 0.48
C MET A 234 17.16 -11.99 1.97
N LYS A 235 16.72 -10.89 2.58
CA LYS A 235 16.24 -10.89 3.98
C LYS A 235 14.97 -11.70 4.15
N ILE A 236 14.09 -11.73 3.15
CA ILE A 236 12.78 -12.38 3.19
C ILE A 236 12.87 -13.87 2.88
N ASN A 237 13.91 -14.30 2.15
CA ASN A 237 14.24 -15.70 1.89
C ASN A 237 14.55 -16.54 3.17
N TRP A 238 14.26 -15.99 4.34
CA TRP A 238 14.31 -16.66 5.61
C TRP A 238 13.16 -17.68 5.70
N SER A 239 13.42 -18.92 5.27
CA SER A 239 12.55 -20.06 5.56
C SER A 239 13.20 -20.89 6.68
N PRO A 240 12.65 -20.88 7.91
CA PRO A 240 13.08 -21.85 8.92
C PRO A 240 12.76 -23.26 8.39
N PRO A 241 13.54 -24.29 8.75
CA PRO A 241 13.14 -25.65 8.46
C PRO A 241 11.76 -25.90 9.09
N ILE A 242 10.81 -26.29 8.27
CA ILE A 242 9.53 -26.82 8.77
C ILE A 242 9.92 -28.04 9.59
N SER A 243 9.72 -27.98 10.91
CA SER A 243 9.87 -29.16 11.76
C SER A 243 8.79 -30.16 11.35
N THR A 244 9.13 -31.06 10.44
CA THR A 244 8.36 -32.30 10.27
C THR A 244 8.74 -33.21 11.43
N SER A 245 8.21 -32.91 12.61
CA SER A 245 8.00 -33.95 13.62
C SER A 245 6.75 -34.74 13.21
N PRO A 246 6.81 -36.09 13.25
CA PRO A 246 5.78 -36.98 12.74
C PRO A 246 4.42 -36.82 13.44
#